data_AF-A0A563D2F1-F1
#
_entry.id   AF-A0A563D2F1-F1
#
_cell.length_a   1.000
_cell.length_b   1.000
_cell.length_c   1.000
_cell.angle_alpha   90.00
_cell.angle_beta   90.00
_cell.angle_gamma   90.00
#
_symmetry.space_group_name_H-M   'P 1'
#
loop_
_entity.id
_entity.type
_entity.pdbx_description
1 polymer ?
#
loop_
_entity_poly.entity_id
_entity_poly.type
_entity_poly.pdbx_seq_one_letter_code
_entity_poly.pdbx_strand_id
1 'polypeptide(L)'
;MFKYAIVRRPSHSLIDGISQTPEMGKPDYDLALQQHDRYVEILRECGLEVTVLEANEDYPDSVFIEDNALCTPRGVAILSRPGAESRRGEASLPDLREALARYYDDIEQVVEPGTTDPGCQLWH
;
A
#
# COMPACT_ATOMS: atom_id res chain seq x y z
N MET A 1 10.06 11.81 13.52
CA MET A 1 10.36 10.37 13.58
C MET A 1 9.05 9.62 13.42
N PHE A 2 9.01 8.60 12.57
CA PHE A 2 7.81 7.79 12.33
C PHE A 2 7.51 6.87 13.51
N LYS A 3 6.22 6.59 13.74
CA LYS A 3 5.73 5.75 14.85
C LYS A 3 4.90 4.56 14.40
N TYR A 4 4.25 4.68 13.25
CA TYR A 4 3.29 3.71 12.73
C TYR A 4 3.66 3.35 11.29
N ALA A 5 3.35 2.11 10.90
CA ALA A 5 3.40 1.67 9.51
C ALA A 5 2.14 0.85 9.20
N ILE A 6 1.61 1.02 7.99
CA ILE A 6 0.56 0.17 7.44
C ILE A 6 1.17 -0.56 6.25
N VAL A 7 1.03 -1.88 6.22
CA VAL A 7 1.49 -2.75 5.13
C VAL A 7 0.33 -3.66 4.72
N ARG A 8 0.39 -4.25 3.53
CA ARG A 8 -0.58 -5.26 3.09
C ARG A 8 0.16 -6.51 2.65
N ARG A 9 -0.33 -7.69 3.07
CA ARG A 9 0.26 -8.97 2.65
C ARG A 9 0.20 -9.16 1.13
N PRO A 10 1.22 -9.78 0.52
CA PRO A 10 1.16 -10.22 -0.87
C PRO A 10 -0.02 -11.16 -1.12
N SER A 11 -0.79 -10.93 -2.18
CA SER A 11 -1.80 -11.87 -2.68
C SER A 11 -1.16 -12.99 -3.49
N HIS A 12 -1.85 -14.13 -3.62
CA HIS A 12 -1.43 -15.18 -4.56
C HIS A 12 -1.46 -14.66 -6.00
N SER A 13 -2.38 -13.74 -6.30
CA SER A 13 -2.47 -13.08 -7.60
C SER A 13 -1.29 -12.15 -7.92
N LEU A 14 -0.35 -11.89 -6.99
CA LEU A 14 0.87 -11.09 -7.23
C LEU A 14 1.65 -11.52 -8.48
N ILE A 15 1.63 -12.80 -8.81
CA ILE A 15 2.31 -13.35 -10.00
C ILE A 15 1.80 -12.76 -11.33
N ASP A 16 0.63 -12.15 -11.31
CA ASP A 16 -0.03 -11.48 -12.43
C ASP A 16 -0.08 -9.96 -12.27
N GLY A 17 0.69 -9.41 -11.32
CA GLY A 17 0.86 -7.97 -11.10
C GLY A 17 1.56 -7.25 -12.25
N ILE A 18 1.47 -5.92 -12.24
CA ILE A 18 2.06 -5.08 -13.29
C ILE A 18 3.58 -5.08 -13.16
N SER A 19 4.29 -5.51 -14.20
CA SER A 19 5.76 -5.49 -14.26
C SER A 19 6.28 -4.60 -15.37
N GLN A 20 7.27 -3.76 -15.04
CA GLN A 20 8.04 -2.98 -16.03
C GLN A 20 9.22 -3.77 -16.61
N THR A 21 9.51 -4.97 -16.08
CA THR A 21 10.65 -5.82 -16.48
C THR A 21 10.19 -7.29 -16.63
N PRO A 22 9.23 -7.57 -17.53
CA PRO A 22 8.67 -8.92 -17.69
C PRO A 22 9.71 -9.99 -18.08
N GLU A 23 10.84 -9.57 -18.66
CA GLU A 23 11.97 -10.43 -19.01
C GLU A 23 12.68 -11.04 -17.79
N MET A 24 12.52 -10.48 -16.59
CA MET A 24 13.08 -11.03 -15.34
C MET A 24 12.24 -12.17 -14.76
N GLY A 25 11.13 -12.54 -15.40
CA GLY A 25 10.23 -13.60 -14.97
C GLY A 25 9.15 -13.12 -14.01
N LYS A 26 8.34 -14.07 -13.54
CA LYS A 26 7.26 -13.81 -12.58
C LYS A 26 7.79 -13.89 -11.14
N PRO A 27 7.21 -13.14 -10.19
CA PRO A 27 7.48 -13.32 -8.78
C PRO A 27 7.26 -14.77 -8.31
N ASP A 28 8.13 -15.25 -7.43
CA ASP A 28 7.88 -16.46 -6.64
C ASP A 28 7.06 -16.05 -5.41
N TYR A 29 5.82 -16.52 -5.32
CA TYR A 29 4.88 -16.15 -4.25
C TYR A 29 5.40 -16.52 -2.86
N ASP A 30 5.91 -17.74 -2.68
CA ASP A 30 6.36 -18.21 -1.37
C ASP A 30 7.58 -17.42 -0.91
N LEU A 31 8.48 -17.09 -1.85
CA LEU A 31 9.62 -16.23 -1.57
C LEU A 31 9.19 -14.79 -1.26
N ALA A 32 8.25 -14.23 -2.02
CA ALA A 32 7.72 -12.87 -1.81
C ALA A 32 7.05 -12.75 -0.43
N LEU A 33 6.31 -13.78 -0.02
CA LEU A 33 5.69 -13.84 1.31
C LEU A 33 6.73 -13.85 2.43
N GLN A 34 7.78 -14.67 2.29
CA GLN A 34 8.90 -14.70 3.26
C GLN A 34 9.64 -13.36 3.34
N GLN A 35 9.88 -12.73 2.19
CA GLN A 35 10.52 -11.42 2.12
C GLN A 35 9.65 -10.34 2.78
N HIS A 36 8.34 -10.36 2.54
CA HIS A 36 7.40 -9.43 3.16
C HIS A 36 7.34 -9.64 4.68
N ASP A 37 7.25 -10.88 5.16
CA ASP A 37 7.24 -11.17 6.59
C ASP A 37 8.52 -10.65 7.27
N ARG A 38 9.69 -10.84 6.63
CA ARG A 38 10.94 -10.26 7.13
C ARG A 38 10.97 -8.73 7.10
N TYR A 39 10.40 -8.11 6.07
CA TYR A 39 10.25 -6.65 6.01
C TYR A 39 9.41 -6.11 7.18
N VAL A 40 8.29 -6.77 7.50
CA VAL A 40 7.44 -6.42 8.65
C VAL A 40 8.17 -6.56 9.97
N GLU A 41 8.95 -7.63 10.16
CA GLU A 41 9.80 -7.79 11.34
C GLU A 41 10.78 -6.64 11.51
N ILE A 42 11.48 -6.25 10.44
CA ILE A 42 12.45 -5.15 10.47
C ILE A 42 11.77 -3.83 10.82
N LEU A 43 10.56 -3.55 10.29
CA LEU A 43 9.79 -2.37 10.69
C LEU A 43 9.49 -2.36 12.19
N ARG A 44 9.13 -3.51 12.77
CA ARG A 44 8.90 -3.65 14.22
C ARG A 44 10.21 -3.50 15.01
N GLU A 45 11.32 -4.06 14.54
CA GLU A 45 12.65 -3.91 15.14
C GLU A 45 13.10 -2.44 15.17
N CYS A 46 12.71 -1.65 14.17
CA CYS A 46 12.89 -0.20 14.13
C CYS A 46 11.99 0.59 15.10
N GLY A 47 11.14 -0.09 15.87
CA GLY A 47 10.27 0.50 16.89
C GLY A 47 8.93 1.03 16.37
N LEU A 48 8.55 0.67 15.13
CA LEU A 48 7.25 1.04 14.58
C LEU A 48 6.16 0.08 15.05
N GLU A 49 4.97 0.61 15.34
CA GLU A 49 3.76 -0.19 15.44
C GLU A 49 3.24 -0.47 14.02
N VAL A 50 3.23 -1.75 13.63
CA VAL A 50 2.91 -2.16 12.25
C VAL A 50 1.53 -2.79 12.19
N THR A 51 0.61 -2.14 11.47
CA THR A 51 -0.69 -2.71 11.06
C THR A 51 -0.50 -3.47 9.75
N VAL A 52 -0.78 -4.78 9.77
CA VAL A 52 -0.72 -5.64 8.59
C VAL A 52 -2.15 -5.89 8.10
N LEU A 53 -2.48 -5.41 6.90
CA LEU A 53 -3.72 -5.71 6.21
C LEU A 53 -3.63 -7.06 5.51
N GLU A 54 -4.74 -7.77 5.44
CA GLU A 54 -4.82 -9.04 4.71
C GLU A 54 -4.66 -8.83 3.21
N ALA A 55 -4.18 -9.87 2.54
CA ALA A 55 -4.07 -9.89 1.10
C ALA A 55 -5.46 -9.74 0.45
N ASN A 56 -5.49 -9.09 -0.72
CA ASN A 56 -6.70 -9.02 -1.53
C ASN A 56 -6.42 -9.61 -2.92
N GLU A 57 -7.01 -10.76 -3.20
CA GLU A 57 -6.78 -11.51 -4.45
C GLU A 57 -7.32 -10.78 -5.69
N ASP A 58 -8.29 -9.87 -5.53
CA ASP A 58 -8.81 -9.06 -6.62
C ASP A 58 -7.79 -8.00 -7.12
N TYR A 59 -6.76 -7.72 -6.31
CA TYR A 59 -5.74 -6.71 -6.60
C TYR A 59 -4.32 -7.29 -6.46
N PRO A 60 -3.75 -7.81 -7.56
CA PRO A 60 -2.39 -8.37 -7.61
C PRO A 60 -1.30 -7.47 -7.02
N ASP A 61 -1.41 -6.15 -7.25
CA ASP A 61 -0.43 -5.14 -6.86
C ASP A 61 -0.71 -4.53 -5.47
N SER A 62 -1.69 -5.06 -4.73
CA SER A 62 -2.16 -4.45 -3.47
C SER A 62 -1.12 -4.44 -2.34
N VAL A 63 -0.07 -5.26 -2.44
CA VAL A 63 1.10 -5.21 -1.56
C VAL A 63 1.80 -3.84 -1.60
N PHE A 64 1.73 -3.13 -2.73
CA PHE A 64 2.27 -1.78 -2.91
C PHE A 64 1.32 -0.71 -2.37
N ILE A 65 1.06 -0.78 -1.07
CA ILE A 65 0.10 0.07 -0.36
C ILE A 65 0.47 1.57 -0.37
N GLU A 66 1.74 1.91 -0.64
CA GLU A 66 2.22 3.29 -0.74
C GLU A 66 1.44 4.07 -1.81
N ASP A 67 1.08 3.44 -2.92
CA ASP A 67 0.34 4.11 -3.99
C ASP A 67 -1.13 4.37 -3.64
N ASN A 68 -1.63 3.87 -2.51
CA ASN A 68 -3.04 3.94 -2.14
C ASN A 68 -3.35 5.09 -1.19
N ALA A 69 -2.38 5.57 -0.41
CA ALA A 69 -2.60 6.63 0.55
C ALA A 69 -1.33 7.44 0.83
N LEU A 70 -1.51 8.76 0.90
CA LEU A 70 -0.50 9.68 1.37
C LEU A 70 -0.80 10.09 2.82
N CYS A 71 0.10 9.73 3.74
CA CYS A 71 0.00 10.04 5.16
C CYS A 71 0.82 11.29 5.51
N THR A 72 0.19 12.37 5.97
CA THR A 72 0.90 13.64 6.25
C THR A 72 1.14 13.85 7.76
N PRO A 73 2.18 14.61 8.16
CA PRO A 73 2.40 14.96 9.56
C PRO A 73 1.42 16.03 10.08
N ARG A 74 0.57 16.61 9.22
CA ARG A 74 -0.40 17.65 9.57
C ARG A 74 -1.76 17.10 10.00
N GLY A 75 -1.87 15.78 10.20
CA GLY A 75 -3.10 15.13 10.66
C GLY A 75 -4.13 14.86 9.56
N VAL A 76 -3.72 14.89 8.28
CA VAL A 76 -4.55 14.50 7.14
C VAL A 76 -3.94 13.29 6.44
N ALA A 77 -4.74 12.27 6.17
CA ALA A 77 -4.42 11.21 5.22
C ALA A 77 -5.21 11.44 3.92
N ILE A 78 -4.57 11.21 2.78
CA ILE A 78 -5.19 11.40 1.47
C ILE A 78 -5.20 10.05 0.76
N LEU A 79 -6.38 9.46 0.61
CA LEU A 79 -6.59 8.31 -0.25
C LEU A 79 -6.39 8.74 -1.70
N SER A 80 -5.56 7.98 -2.41
CA SER A 80 -5.17 8.30 -3.76
C SER A 80 -6.24 7.91 -4.78
N ARG A 81 -5.96 8.17 -6.06
CA ARG A 81 -6.71 7.64 -7.19
C ARG A 81 -5.70 7.19 -8.23
N PRO A 82 -5.21 5.94 -8.14
CA PRO A 82 -4.14 5.45 -9.00
C PRO A 82 -4.40 5.67 -10.49
N GLY A 83 -3.35 5.98 -11.25
CA GLY A 83 -3.46 6.17 -12.70
C GLY A 83 -3.93 4.90 -13.41
N ALA A 84 -3.38 3.76 -13.01
CA ALA A 84 -3.70 2.43 -13.52
C ALA A 84 -5.12 2.01 -13.12
N GLU A 85 -5.98 1.71 -14.09
CA GLU A 85 -7.40 1.42 -13.83
C GLU A 85 -7.61 0.18 -12.98
N SER A 86 -6.76 -0.84 -13.15
CA SER A 86 -6.78 -2.07 -12.34
C SER A 86 -6.52 -1.82 -10.86
N ARG A 87 -5.77 -0.75 -10.52
CA ARG A 87 -5.39 -0.40 -9.14
C ARG A 87 -6.31 0.62 -8.49
N ARG A 88 -7.17 1.31 -9.25
CA ARG A 88 -8.04 2.39 -8.72
C ARG A 88 -8.91 1.97 -7.54
N GLY A 89 -9.33 0.70 -7.51
CA GLY A 89 -10.15 0.17 -6.44
C GLY A 89 -9.40 -0.07 -5.12
N GLU A 90 -8.07 -0.22 -5.16
CA GLU A 90 -7.25 -0.52 -3.97
C GLU A 90 -7.37 0.59 -2.91
N ALA A 91 -7.27 1.86 -3.32
CA ALA A 91 -7.40 3.02 -2.44
C ALA A 91 -8.81 3.18 -1.84
N SER A 92 -9.82 2.52 -2.43
CA SER A 92 -11.21 2.54 -1.96
C SER A 92 -11.57 1.34 -1.08
N LEU A 93 -10.61 0.44 -0.79
CA LEU A 93 -10.85 -0.71 0.07
C LEU A 93 -11.20 -0.26 1.51
N PRO A 94 -12.27 -0.81 2.12
CA PRO A 94 -12.72 -0.38 3.45
C PRO A 94 -11.66 -0.57 4.54
N ASP A 95 -10.91 -1.66 4.49
CA ASP A 95 -9.88 -2.01 5.48
C ASP A 95 -8.73 -1.00 5.54
N LEU A 96 -8.35 -0.41 4.40
CA LEU A 96 -7.37 0.68 4.34
C LEU A 96 -7.91 1.93 5.04
N ARG A 97 -9.15 2.33 4.74
CA ARG A 97 -9.76 3.50 5.38
C ARG A 97 -9.91 3.29 6.88
N GLU A 98 -10.33 2.11 7.31
CA GLU A 98 -10.43 1.73 8.72
C GLU A 98 -9.07 1.74 9.43
N ALA A 99 -8.01 1.28 8.78
CA ALA A 99 -6.66 1.33 9.34
C ALA A 99 -6.15 2.76 9.48
N LEU A 100 -6.38 3.62 8.48
CA LEU A 100 -6.03 5.04 8.54
C LEU A 100 -6.80 5.79 9.63
N ALA A 101 -8.08 5.46 9.82
CA ALA A 101 -8.95 6.09 10.83
C ALA A 101 -8.49 5.87 12.28
N ARG A 102 -7.58 4.93 12.53
CA ARG A 102 -6.94 4.76 13.85
C ARG A 102 -5.93 5.87 14.17
N TYR A 103 -5.40 6.53 13.14
CA TYR A 103 -4.30 7.48 13.25
C TYR A 103 -4.66 8.89 12.76
N TYR A 104 -5.72 9.01 11.94
CA TYR A 104 -6.15 10.25 11.29
C TYR A 104 -7.64 10.48 11.50
N ASP A 105 -7.99 11.67 12.00
CA ASP A 105 -9.39 12.13 12.06
C ASP A 105 -9.87 12.64 10.68
N ASP A 106 -8.93 13.15 9.88
CA ASP A 106 -9.19 13.72 8.56
C ASP A 106 -8.63 12.81 7.46
N ILE A 107 -9.54 12.22 6.67
CA ILE A 107 -9.23 11.31 5.57
C ILE A 107 -9.93 11.79 4.31
N GLU A 108 -9.16 12.46 3.47
CA GLU A 108 -9.58 12.99 2.18
C GLU A 108 -9.39 11.97 1.07
N GLN A 109 -10.07 12.15 -0.07
CA GLN A 109 -9.94 11.27 -1.22
C GLN A 109 -9.80 12.07 -2.51
N VAL A 110 -8.83 11.68 -3.35
CA VAL A 110 -8.72 12.23 -4.70
C VAL A 110 -9.89 11.75 -5.55
N VAL A 111 -10.63 12.69 -6.11
CA VAL A 111 -11.79 12.43 -6.98
C VAL A 111 -11.47 12.72 -8.45
N GLU A 112 -12.32 12.24 -9.34
CA GLU A 112 -12.24 12.57 -10.77
C GLU A 112 -12.31 14.09 -11.01
N PRO A 113 -11.62 14.62 -12.05
CA PRO A 113 -10.80 13.90 -13.04
C PRO A 113 -9.35 13.65 -12.59
N GLY A 114 -9.00 13.91 -11.33
CA GLY A 114 -7.66 13.75 -10.80
C GLY A 114 -7.17 12.30 -10.74
N THR A 115 -5.86 12.12 -10.83
CA THR A 115 -5.16 10.87 -10.49
C THR A 115 -3.92 11.21 -9.68
N THR A 116 -3.53 10.31 -8.79
CA THR A 116 -2.26 10.43 -8.05
C THR A 116 -1.80 9.06 -7.60
N ASP A 117 -0.50 8.84 -7.67
CA ASP A 117 0.21 7.68 -7.16
C ASP A 117 1.27 8.22 -6.19
N PRO A 118 1.03 8.19 -4.87
CA PRO A 118 1.93 8.76 -3.87
C PRO A 118 3.37 8.23 -3.91
N GLY A 119 3.63 7.02 -4.45
CA GLY A 119 5.00 6.54 -4.68
C GLY A 119 5.84 7.42 -5.62
N CYS A 120 5.21 8.32 -6.39
CA CYS A 120 5.90 9.35 -7.18
C CYS A 120 6.25 10.62 -6.39
N GLN A 121 5.85 10.74 -5.12
CA GLN A 121 6.06 11.94 -4.31
C GLN A 121 7.20 11.75 -3.31
N LEU A 122 8.11 12.72 -3.27
CA LEU A 122 9.17 12.76 -2.26
C LEU A 122 8.84 13.81 -1.20
N TRP A 123 8.80 13.36 0.06
CA TRP A 123 8.63 14.25 1.22
C TRP A 123 10.00 14.55 1.84
N HIS A 124 10.26 15.85 2.09
CA HIS A 124 11.48 16.35 2.71
C HIS A 124 11.26 16.77 4.17
#